data_AF-A0A158EIH7-F1
#
_entry.id   AF-A0A158EIH7-F1
#
_cell.length_a   1.000
_cell.length_b   1.000
_cell.length_c   1.000
_cell.angle_alpha   90.00
_cell.angle_beta   90.00
_cell.angle_gamma   90.00
#
_symmetry.space_group_name_H-M   'P 1'
#
loop_
_entity.id
_entity.type
_entity.pdbx_description
1 polymer ?
#
loop_
_entity_poly.entity_id
_entity_poly.type
_entity_poly.pdbx_seq_one_letter_code
_entity_poly.pdbx_strand_id
1 'polypeptide(L)'
;MPLAIPLDSLFQRNQIDDWDEVHPMFGDVFCSLDGKIAFRGDYPTDFGRRPAVIDNARTVTGDLIPETAWGASLANLLTSVSWAALRNQVIEHNHHVCELCGLQINALEAHEVWEYDFPPDDEMAQCEHLTVFGVQRLRGLLSVCADCHLCFHLGYANVHGRLPETLDRLAALNNWSGEEVQRYDHTVGQRWGACQSNSLNVGLW
;
A
#
# COMPACT_ATOMS: atom_id res chain seq x y z
N MET A 1 3.01 -18.75 -14.13
CA MET A 1 4.35 -18.58 -13.56
C MET A 1 4.24 -18.81 -12.06
N PRO A 2 5.32 -19.09 -11.30
CA PRO A 2 5.17 -18.98 -9.86
C PRO A 2 4.65 -17.57 -9.54
N LEU A 3 3.54 -17.49 -8.80
CA LEU A 3 3.03 -16.23 -8.26
C LEU A 3 4.22 -15.48 -7.69
N ALA A 4 4.49 -14.27 -8.21
CA ALA A 4 5.60 -13.48 -7.69
C ALA A 4 5.38 -13.34 -6.19
N ILE A 5 6.34 -13.81 -5.39
CA ILE A 5 6.25 -13.79 -3.93
C ILE A 5 5.81 -12.38 -3.50
N PRO A 6 4.75 -12.21 -2.69
CA PRO A 6 4.28 -10.88 -2.29
C PRO A 6 5.42 -10.01 -1.76
N LEU A 7 5.38 -8.69 -2.07
CA LEU A 7 6.48 -7.78 -1.71
C LEU A 7 6.68 -7.72 -0.19
N ASP A 8 5.58 -7.68 0.56
CA ASP A 8 5.61 -7.74 2.02
C ASP A 8 6.29 -9.01 2.53
N SER A 9 6.11 -10.16 1.88
CA SER A 9 6.79 -11.41 2.23
C SER A 9 8.32 -11.38 1.98
N LEU A 10 8.81 -10.50 1.10
CA LEU A 10 10.24 -10.32 0.84
C LEU A 10 10.87 -9.20 1.68
N PHE A 11 10.10 -8.17 1.99
CA PHE A 11 10.56 -6.96 2.64
C PHE A 11 9.72 -6.74 3.90
N GLN A 12 10.17 -7.30 5.01
CA GLN A 12 9.55 -7.06 6.30
C GLN A 12 10.01 -5.71 6.85
N ARG A 13 9.15 -5.06 7.65
CA ARG A 13 9.55 -3.87 8.39
C ARG A 13 10.56 -4.23 9.46
N ASN A 14 11.36 -3.25 9.89
CA ASN A 14 12.13 -3.39 11.11
C ASN A 14 11.25 -3.11 12.32
N GLN A 15 11.50 -3.85 13.39
CA GLN A 15 10.81 -3.67 14.66
C GLN A 15 11.12 -2.28 15.21
N ILE A 16 10.12 -1.67 15.83
CA ILE A 16 10.24 -0.46 16.62
C ILE A 16 9.91 -0.81 18.06
N ASP A 17 10.87 -0.60 18.94
CA ASP A 17 10.75 -0.79 20.39
C ASP A 17 10.64 0.56 21.12
N ASP A 18 11.13 1.65 20.52
CA ASP A 18 11.11 2.98 21.11
C ASP A 18 10.61 4.07 20.13
N TRP A 19 10.05 5.15 20.68
CA TRP A 19 9.59 6.30 19.89
C TRP A 19 10.70 6.99 19.10
N ASP A 20 11.94 6.97 19.58
CA ASP A 20 13.07 7.59 18.92
C ASP A 20 13.42 6.91 17.59
N GLU A 21 12.94 5.68 17.37
CA GLU A 21 13.08 4.95 16.11
C GLU A 21 12.00 5.33 15.08
N VAL A 22 10.88 5.93 15.52
CA VAL A 22 9.87 6.44 14.59
C VAL A 22 10.41 7.68 13.91
N HIS A 23 10.54 7.65 12.59
CA HIS A 23 11.12 8.74 11.84
C HIS A 23 10.42 10.10 12.13
N PRO A 24 11.18 11.21 12.34
CA PRO A 24 10.64 12.51 12.72
C PRO A 24 9.71 13.15 11.67
N MET A 25 9.71 12.65 10.43
CA MET A 25 8.82 13.16 9.37
C MET A 25 7.33 13.03 9.69
N PHE A 26 6.96 12.12 10.59
CA PHE A 26 5.57 11.93 11.02
C PHE A 26 5.15 12.89 12.14
N GLY A 27 6.06 13.79 12.56
CA GLY A 27 5.81 14.74 13.63
C GLY A 27 5.78 14.10 15.01
N ASP A 28 5.21 14.82 15.97
CA ASP A 28 5.22 14.44 17.38
C ASP A 28 3.82 14.12 17.94
N VAL A 29 2.80 14.11 17.08
CA VAL A 29 1.41 13.85 17.46
C VAL A 29 0.87 12.73 16.60
N PHE A 30 0.48 11.64 17.24
CA PHE A 30 -0.04 10.44 16.59
C PHE A 30 -1.45 10.14 17.10
N CYS A 31 -2.33 9.73 16.20
CA CYS A 31 -3.65 9.25 16.55
C CYS A 31 -3.72 7.74 16.32
N SER A 32 -4.32 7.01 17.26
CA SER A 32 -4.77 5.64 17.04
C SER A 32 -5.97 5.64 16.10
N LEU A 33 -6.26 4.48 15.49
CA LEU A 33 -7.45 4.34 14.65
C LEU A 33 -8.76 4.36 15.45
N ASP A 34 -8.67 4.36 16.79
CA ASP A 34 -9.78 4.55 17.73
C ASP A 34 -9.88 5.99 18.25
N GLY A 35 -9.14 6.94 17.66
CA GLY A 35 -9.18 8.35 18.00
C GLY A 35 -8.44 8.75 19.29
N LYS A 36 -7.59 7.87 19.85
CA LYS A 36 -6.73 8.23 20.98
C LYS A 36 -5.50 9.00 20.49
N ILE A 37 -5.16 10.10 21.15
CA ILE A 37 -3.99 10.91 20.82
C ILE A 37 -2.82 10.48 21.72
N ALA A 38 -1.65 10.34 21.13
CA ALA A 38 -0.38 10.20 21.83
C ALA A 38 0.62 11.24 21.32
N PHE A 39 1.50 11.67 22.22
CA PHE A 39 2.63 12.53 21.88
C PHE A 39 3.90 11.68 21.81
N ARG A 40 4.83 12.05 20.95
CA ARG A 40 6.16 11.41 20.89
C ARG A 40 6.81 11.43 22.27
N GLY A 41 7.34 10.30 22.70
CA GLY A 41 7.88 10.07 24.05
C GLY A 41 6.91 9.35 24.99
N ASP A 42 5.60 9.47 24.77
CA ASP A 42 4.58 8.74 25.54
C ASP A 42 4.20 7.45 24.79
N TYR A 43 5.04 6.41 24.82
CA TYR A 43 4.79 5.18 24.02
C TYR A 43 3.40 4.64 24.29
N PRO A 44 2.52 4.54 23.27
CA PRO A 44 1.12 4.28 23.49
C PRO A 44 0.95 2.80 23.80
N THR A 45 1.09 2.47 25.07
CA THR A 45 0.86 1.12 25.60
C THR A 45 -0.59 0.67 25.38
N ASP A 46 -1.53 1.61 25.25
CA ASP A 46 -2.98 1.37 25.12
C ASP A 46 -3.58 1.83 23.77
N PHE A 47 -2.79 1.86 22.70
CA PHE A 47 -3.39 1.89 21.35
C PHE A 47 -3.94 0.50 21.03
N GLY A 48 -5.27 0.39 21.00
CA GLY A 48 -5.98 -0.80 20.53
C GLY A 48 -5.68 -1.04 19.05
N ARG A 49 -6.25 -0.20 18.17
CA ARG A 49 -5.91 -0.22 16.74
C ARG A 49 -4.83 0.82 16.41
N ARG A 50 -3.66 0.33 16.03
CA ARG A 50 -2.46 1.14 15.75
C ARG A 50 -2.36 1.48 14.25
N PRO A 51 -1.87 2.68 13.89
CA PRO A 51 -1.44 2.94 12.53
C PRO A 51 -0.14 2.17 12.22
N ALA A 52 0.10 1.88 10.95
CA ALA A 52 1.21 1.05 10.48
C ALA A 52 2.57 1.53 11.01
N VAL A 53 2.82 2.83 11.09
CA VAL A 53 4.09 3.41 11.55
C VAL A 53 4.57 2.85 12.89
N ILE A 54 3.66 2.49 13.80
CA ILE A 54 3.94 1.94 15.13
C ILE A 54 3.33 0.54 15.37
N ASP A 55 2.88 -0.11 14.30
CA ASP A 55 2.40 -1.49 14.34
C ASP A 55 3.43 -2.45 13.74
N ASN A 56 4.20 -3.10 14.61
CA ASN A 56 5.26 -4.04 14.22
C ASN A 56 4.73 -5.26 13.41
N ALA A 57 3.43 -5.52 13.40
CA ALA A 57 2.84 -6.59 12.59
C ALA A 57 2.51 -6.15 11.15
N ARG A 58 2.64 -4.86 10.81
CA ARG A 58 2.20 -4.33 9.51
C ARG A 58 3.35 -3.71 8.72
N THR A 59 3.71 -4.36 7.63
CA THR A 59 4.60 -3.82 6.59
C THR A 59 3.78 -3.08 5.54
N VAL A 60 4.32 -1.96 5.04
CA VAL A 60 3.75 -1.19 3.93
C VAL A 60 4.62 -1.37 2.68
N THR A 61 4.03 -1.87 1.60
CA THR A 61 4.69 -1.95 0.28
C THR A 61 3.82 -1.29 -0.76
N GLY A 62 4.44 -0.96 -1.90
CA GLY A 62 3.74 -0.49 -3.09
C GLY A 62 2.98 -1.62 -3.79
N ASP A 63 2.00 -1.25 -4.60
CA ASP A 63 1.19 -2.21 -5.35
C ASP A 63 1.82 -2.56 -6.70
N LEU A 64 1.68 -3.83 -7.07
CA LEU A 64 2.01 -4.34 -8.39
C LEU A 64 0.70 -4.77 -9.06
N ILE A 65 0.11 -3.88 -9.86
CA ILE A 65 -1.23 -4.06 -10.41
C ILE A 65 -1.14 -4.67 -11.83
N PRO A 66 -1.90 -5.73 -12.15
CA PRO A 66 -2.01 -6.24 -13.51
C PRO A 66 -2.51 -5.17 -14.46
N GLU A 67 -1.93 -5.07 -15.65
CA GLU A 67 -2.34 -4.14 -16.70
C GLU A 67 -3.81 -4.34 -17.08
N THR A 68 -4.26 -5.60 -17.07
CA THR A 68 -5.66 -5.96 -17.32
C THR A 68 -6.61 -5.44 -16.24
N ALA A 69 -6.10 -5.04 -15.07
CA ALA A 69 -6.85 -4.45 -13.97
C ALA A 69 -6.66 -2.93 -13.85
N TRP A 70 -5.85 -2.29 -14.72
CA TRP A 70 -5.68 -0.84 -14.67
C TRP A 70 -6.99 -0.12 -14.93
N GLY A 71 -7.25 0.91 -14.12
CA GLY A 71 -8.48 1.70 -14.20
C GLY A 71 -9.72 1.01 -13.63
N ALA A 72 -9.64 -0.25 -13.19
CA ALA A 72 -10.73 -0.99 -12.56
C ALA A 72 -10.85 -0.68 -11.04
N SER A 73 -10.83 0.60 -10.68
CA SER A 73 -11.04 1.06 -9.31
C SER A 73 -12.53 1.08 -8.95
N LEU A 74 -12.86 0.93 -7.66
CA LEU A 74 -14.24 1.04 -7.19
C LEU A 74 -14.86 2.41 -7.51
N ALA A 75 -14.06 3.47 -7.50
CA ALA A 75 -14.51 4.80 -7.89
C ALA A 75 -15.03 4.86 -9.35
N ASN A 76 -14.49 4.02 -10.23
CA ASN A 76 -14.92 3.89 -11.63
C ASN A 76 -16.03 2.83 -11.81
N LEU A 77 -16.02 1.76 -11.01
CA LEU A 77 -16.94 0.64 -11.12
C LEU A 77 -18.29 0.89 -10.44
N LEU A 78 -18.33 1.76 -9.42
CA LEU A 78 -19.52 2.07 -8.64
C LEU A 78 -20.10 3.44 -8.99
N THR A 79 -21.37 3.65 -8.63
CA THR A 79 -21.92 5.01 -8.62
C THR A 79 -21.20 5.86 -7.58
N SER A 80 -21.15 7.18 -7.79
CA SER A 80 -20.53 8.12 -6.83
C SER A 80 -21.15 8.00 -5.43
N VAL A 81 -22.45 7.73 -5.34
CA VAL A 81 -23.16 7.54 -4.06
C VAL A 81 -22.73 6.25 -3.37
N SER A 82 -22.66 5.13 -4.11
CA SER A 82 -22.21 3.85 -3.58
C SER A 82 -20.75 3.90 -3.14
N TRP A 83 -19.89 4.54 -3.94
CA TRP A 83 -18.49 4.73 -3.60
C TRP A 83 -18.34 5.60 -2.34
N ALA A 84 -19.04 6.73 -2.28
CA ALA A 84 -19.01 7.60 -1.10
C ALA A 84 -19.45 6.89 0.17
N ALA A 85 -20.45 6.00 0.10
CA ALA A 85 -20.89 5.22 1.25
C ALA A 85 -19.78 4.31 1.81
N LEU A 86 -19.06 3.59 0.94
CA LEU A 86 -17.95 2.73 1.34
C LEU A 86 -16.76 3.53 1.86
N ARG A 87 -16.35 4.57 1.12
CA ARG A 87 -15.24 5.45 1.47
C ARG A 87 -15.47 6.15 2.81
N ASN A 88 -16.65 6.73 3.03
CA ASN A 88 -16.92 7.49 4.25
C ASN A 88 -16.99 6.54 5.46
N GLN A 89 -17.54 5.34 5.29
CA GLN A 89 -17.59 4.35 6.37
C GLN A 89 -16.19 4.01 6.89
N VAL A 90 -15.20 3.77 6.02
CA VAL A 90 -13.82 3.45 6.47
C VAL A 90 -13.14 4.66 7.13
N ILE A 91 -13.32 5.87 6.57
CA ILE A 91 -12.75 7.10 7.13
C ILE A 91 -13.33 7.42 8.50
N GLU A 92 -14.65 7.30 8.67
CA GLU A 92 -15.35 7.56 9.93
C GLU A 92 -15.00 6.50 10.98
N HIS A 93 -14.96 5.22 10.59
CA HIS A 93 -14.57 4.11 11.47
C HIS A 93 -13.15 4.26 12.03
N ASN A 94 -12.26 4.92 11.27
CA ASN A 94 -10.90 5.22 11.68
C ASN A 94 -10.74 6.63 12.26
N HIS A 95 -11.84 7.29 12.65
CA HIS A 95 -11.81 8.61 13.29
C HIS A 95 -11.04 9.68 12.49
N HIS A 96 -11.13 9.63 11.16
CA HIS A 96 -10.36 10.50 10.26
C HIS A 96 -8.83 10.39 10.44
N VAL A 97 -8.34 9.20 10.82
CA VAL A 97 -6.91 8.92 11.00
C VAL A 97 -6.36 8.10 9.83
N CYS A 98 -5.21 8.52 9.31
CA CYS A 98 -4.46 7.76 8.33
C CYS A 98 -3.97 6.44 8.93
N GLU A 99 -4.36 5.32 8.33
CA GLU A 99 -4.00 3.98 8.77
C GLU A 99 -2.52 3.67 8.70
N LEU A 100 -1.76 4.45 7.92
CA LEU A 100 -0.32 4.24 7.80
C LEU A 100 0.44 5.10 8.81
N CYS A 101 0.29 6.43 8.77
CA CYS A 101 1.12 7.33 9.58
C CYS A 101 0.46 7.84 10.87
N GLY A 102 -0.83 7.57 11.11
CA GLY A 102 -1.53 8.07 12.30
C GLY A 102 -1.91 9.56 12.27
N LEU A 103 -1.74 10.24 11.12
CA LEU A 103 -2.16 11.62 10.95
C LEU A 103 -3.69 11.73 10.93
N GLN A 104 -4.28 12.54 11.81
CA GLN A 104 -5.70 12.86 11.77
C GLN A 104 -5.97 14.07 10.87
N ILE A 105 -6.78 13.89 9.81
CA ILE A 105 -7.10 14.94 8.84
C ILE A 105 -8.44 14.69 8.13
N ASN A 106 -9.13 15.75 7.71
CA ASN A 106 -10.40 15.64 6.99
C ASN A 106 -10.26 15.26 5.50
N ALA A 107 -9.05 15.34 4.95
CA ALA A 107 -8.75 15.12 3.53
C ALA A 107 -8.19 13.72 3.25
N LEU A 108 -8.65 12.70 3.98
CA LEU A 108 -8.24 11.31 3.73
C LEU A 108 -8.84 10.77 2.42
N GLU A 109 -8.09 9.86 1.82
CA GLU A 109 -8.45 9.08 0.65
C GLU A 109 -8.72 7.64 1.08
N ALA A 110 -9.43 6.88 0.23
CA ALA A 110 -9.62 5.45 0.44
C ALA A 110 -8.77 4.69 -0.59
N HIS A 111 -7.81 3.93 -0.10
CA HIS A 111 -6.99 3.04 -0.91
C HIS A 111 -7.63 1.64 -0.95
N GLU A 112 -7.67 1.04 -2.13
CA GLU A 112 -8.28 -0.28 -2.36
C GLU A 112 -7.22 -1.37 -2.28
N VAL A 113 -7.40 -2.32 -1.35
CA VAL A 113 -6.47 -3.45 -1.20
C VAL A 113 -6.96 -4.60 -2.06
N TRP A 114 -6.21 -4.91 -3.12
CA TRP A 114 -6.56 -5.93 -4.09
C TRP A 114 -5.66 -7.16 -3.98
N GLU A 115 -6.23 -8.33 -4.23
CA GLU A 115 -5.51 -9.57 -4.47
C GLU A 115 -5.79 -10.06 -5.89
N TYR A 116 -4.76 -10.58 -6.56
CA TYR A 116 -4.83 -11.08 -7.93
C TYR A 116 -4.42 -12.55 -7.99
N ASP A 117 -5.35 -13.39 -8.43
CA ASP A 117 -5.05 -14.77 -8.81
C ASP A 117 -4.91 -14.86 -10.32
N PHE A 118 -3.76 -15.36 -10.76
CA PHE A 118 -3.48 -15.57 -12.18
C PHE A 118 -3.70 -17.03 -12.57
N PRO A 119 -4.17 -17.29 -13.81
CA PRO A 119 -4.22 -18.65 -14.32
C PRO A 119 -2.82 -19.28 -14.39
N PRO A 120 -2.71 -20.61 -14.20
CA PRO A 120 -1.48 -21.36 -14.45
C PRO A 120 -0.95 -21.20 -15.89
N ASP A 121 0.37 -21.26 -16.08
CA ASP A 121 1.00 -21.10 -17.40
C ASP A 121 0.58 -22.20 -18.38
N ASP A 122 0.43 -23.42 -17.89
CA ASP A 122 0.01 -24.57 -18.67
C ASP A 122 -1.45 -24.44 -19.13
N GLU A 123 -2.32 -23.84 -18.31
CA GLU A 123 -3.69 -23.51 -18.70
C GLU A 123 -3.72 -22.44 -19.79
N MET A 124 -2.88 -21.40 -19.66
CA MET A 124 -2.74 -20.37 -20.70
C MET A 124 -2.18 -20.93 -22.01
N ALA A 125 -1.20 -21.82 -21.95
CA ALA A 125 -0.55 -22.40 -23.13
C ALA A 125 -1.46 -23.39 -23.91
N GLN A 126 -2.42 -24.01 -23.23
CA GLN A 126 -3.34 -24.99 -23.83
C GLN A 126 -4.56 -24.34 -24.51
N CYS A 127 -4.78 -23.05 -24.29
CA CYS A 127 -5.93 -22.31 -24.82
C CYS A 127 -5.57 -21.56 -26.10
N GLU A 128 -5.36 -22.25 -27.23
CA GLU A 128 -5.10 -21.61 -28.54
C GLU A 128 -6.27 -20.71 -28.99
N HIS A 129 -7.49 -20.93 -28.49
CA HIS A 129 -8.72 -20.25 -28.94
C HIS A 129 -9.68 -19.83 -27.80
N LEU A 130 -9.27 -19.93 -26.53
CA LEU A 130 -10.11 -19.59 -25.38
C LEU A 130 -9.47 -18.49 -24.54
N THR A 131 -10.27 -17.52 -24.10
CA THR A 131 -9.84 -16.52 -23.12
C THR A 131 -9.84 -17.15 -21.73
N VAL A 132 -8.67 -17.17 -21.09
CA VAL A 132 -8.51 -17.59 -19.69
C VAL A 132 -8.53 -16.34 -18.81
N PHE A 133 -9.29 -16.38 -17.72
CA PHE A 133 -9.48 -15.22 -16.83
C PHE A 133 -8.79 -15.43 -15.50
N GLY A 134 -8.09 -14.40 -15.02
CA GLY A 134 -7.68 -14.29 -13.61
C GLY A 134 -8.81 -13.78 -12.72
N VAL A 135 -8.58 -13.75 -11.41
CA VAL A 135 -9.53 -13.22 -10.43
C VAL A 135 -8.91 -12.04 -9.69
N GLN A 136 -9.60 -10.90 -9.73
CA GLN A 136 -9.32 -9.74 -8.88
C GLN A 136 -10.28 -9.76 -7.69
N ARG A 137 -9.76 -9.78 -6.45
CA ARG A 137 -10.57 -9.79 -5.22
C ARG A 137 -10.26 -8.57 -4.38
N LEU A 138 -11.31 -7.84 -3.99
CA LEU A 138 -11.20 -6.75 -3.03
C LEU A 138 -11.02 -7.37 -1.63
N ARG A 139 -9.89 -7.11 -0.99
CA ARG A 139 -9.61 -7.55 0.38
C ARG A 139 -10.07 -6.54 1.42
N GLY A 140 -10.04 -5.26 1.08
CA GLY A 140 -10.51 -4.20 1.98
C GLY A 140 -10.25 -2.81 1.44
N LEU A 141 -10.57 -1.82 2.26
CA LEU A 141 -10.26 -0.41 2.02
C LEU A 141 -9.41 0.10 3.17
N LEU A 142 -8.48 1.00 2.88
CA LEU A 142 -7.69 1.71 3.87
C LEU A 142 -8.01 3.21 3.83
N SER A 143 -8.16 3.86 4.98
CA SER A 143 -8.21 5.32 5.05
C SER A 143 -6.80 5.91 5.16
N VAL A 144 -6.33 6.65 4.15
CA VAL A 144 -4.92 7.09 4.06
C VAL A 144 -4.81 8.56 3.65
N CYS A 145 -3.76 9.26 4.13
CA CYS A 145 -3.43 10.60 3.64
C CYS A 145 -2.77 10.52 2.26
N ALA A 146 -2.81 11.60 1.47
CA ALA A 146 -2.31 11.63 0.10
C ALA A 146 -0.85 11.12 -0.03
N ASP A 147 0.05 11.53 0.88
CA ASP A 147 1.45 11.09 0.83
C ASP A 147 1.61 9.60 1.11
N CYS A 148 0.81 9.04 2.03
CA CYS A 148 0.80 7.60 2.30
C CYS A 148 0.08 6.82 1.21
N HIS A 149 -0.92 7.42 0.54
CA HIS A 149 -1.58 6.79 -0.59
C HIS A 149 -0.63 6.63 -1.77
N LEU A 150 0.21 7.64 -2.01
CA LEU A 150 1.23 7.61 -3.07
C LEU A 150 2.23 6.45 -2.89
N CYS A 151 2.46 5.96 -1.67
CA CYS A 151 3.30 4.80 -1.40
C CYS A 151 2.80 3.51 -2.07
N PHE A 152 1.50 3.39 -2.33
CA PHE A 152 0.94 2.27 -3.09
C PHE A 152 1.14 2.44 -4.61
N HIS A 153 1.31 3.68 -5.07
CA HIS A 153 1.31 4.06 -6.49
C HIS A 153 2.69 4.46 -7.00
N LEU A 154 3.68 3.59 -6.84
CA LEU A 154 5.09 3.93 -7.08
C LEU A 154 5.40 4.32 -8.54
N GLY A 155 4.67 3.81 -9.51
CA GLY A 155 4.88 4.22 -10.91
C GLY A 155 4.23 5.52 -11.26
N TYR A 156 3.07 5.81 -10.68
CA TYR A 156 2.50 7.15 -10.75
C TYR A 156 3.48 8.14 -10.11
N ALA A 157 4.03 7.82 -8.94
CA ALA A 157 5.06 8.63 -8.30
C ALA A 157 6.28 8.83 -9.23
N ASN A 158 6.78 7.77 -9.87
CA ASN A 158 7.91 7.84 -10.79
C ASN A 158 7.64 8.75 -12.00
N VAL A 159 6.51 8.57 -12.68
CA VAL A 159 6.14 9.38 -13.85
C VAL A 159 6.01 10.87 -13.50
N HIS A 160 5.64 11.19 -12.26
CA HIS A 160 5.50 12.57 -11.78
C HIS A 160 6.75 13.09 -11.06
N GLY A 161 7.87 12.36 -11.09
CA GLY A 161 9.13 12.77 -10.45
C GLY A 161 9.08 12.77 -8.92
N ARG A 162 8.11 12.05 -8.35
CA ARG A 162 7.82 11.95 -6.91
C ARG A 162 8.29 10.65 -6.26
N LEU A 163 8.95 9.78 -7.03
CA LEU A 163 9.42 8.48 -6.52
C LEU A 163 10.41 8.63 -5.34
N PRO A 164 11.40 9.55 -5.37
CA PRO A 164 12.36 9.68 -4.27
C PRO A 164 11.68 9.94 -2.92
N GLU A 165 10.80 10.94 -2.81
CA GLU A 165 10.13 11.22 -1.53
C GLU A 165 9.15 10.12 -1.12
N THR A 166 8.62 9.38 -2.09
CA THR A 166 7.71 8.25 -1.82
C THR A 166 8.48 7.07 -1.24
N LEU A 167 9.70 6.81 -1.73
CA LEU A 167 10.61 5.82 -1.18
C LEU A 167 11.11 6.22 0.21
N ASP A 168 11.46 7.48 0.43
CA ASP A 168 11.82 8.00 1.75
C ASP A 168 10.69 7.76 2.76
N ARG A 169 9.44 7.99 2.34
CA ARG A 169 8.27 7.75 3.18
C ARG A 169 8.02 6.27 3.44
N LEU A 170 8.19 5.40 2.44
CA LEU A 170 8.14 3.94 2.63
C LEU A 170 9.21 3.46 3.60
N ALA A 171 10.45 3.96 3.48
CA ALA A 171 11.52 3.63 4.39
C ALA A 171 11.16 4.02 5.83
N ALA A 172 10.63 5.24 6.00
CA ALA A 172 10.20 5.74 7.31
C ALA A 172 9.01 4.95 7.90
N LEU A 173 8.02 4.56 7.10
CA LEU A 173 6.88 3.76 7.57
C LEU A 173 7.31 2.37 8.06
N ASN A 174 8.33 1.79 7.43
CA ASN A 174 8.80 0.43 7.71
C ASN A 174 10.07 0.38 8.58
N ASN A 175 10.57 1.53 9.03
CA ASN A 175 11.87 1.63 9.71
C ASN A 175 13.04 1.01 8.91
N TRP A 176 13.02 1.12 7.58
CA TRP A 176 14.08 0.60 6.72
C TRP A 176 15.30 1.51 6.69
N SER A 177 16.47 0.90 6.65
CA SER A 177 17.72 1.55 6.30
C SER A 177 17.76 1.97 4.82
N GLY A 178 18.72 2.85 4.49
CA GLY A 178 18.96 3.28 3.12
C GLY A 178 19.27 2.11 2.16
N GLU A 179 19.97 1.07 2.62
CA GLU A 179 20.26 -0.11 1.81
C GLU A 179 19.00 -0.94 1.55
N GLU A 180 18.14 -1.09 2.55
CA GLU A 180 16.89 -1.84 2.42
C GLU A 180 15.93 -1.22 1.44
N VAL A 181 15.73 0.11 1.50
CA VAL A 181 14.85 0.80 0.55
C VAL A 181 15.42 0.80 -0.87
N GLN A 182 16.75 0.87 -1.03
CA GLN A 182 17.38 0.71 -2.36
C GLN A 182 17.18 -0.70 -2.93
N ARG A 183 17.31 -1.73 -2.10
CA ARG A 183 17.05 -3.11 -2.50
C ARG A 183 15.57 -3.33 -2.84
N TYR A 184 14.68 -2.70 -2.07
CA TYR A 184 13.24 -2.68 -2.33
C TYR A 184 12.95 -2.05 -3.70
N ASP A 185 13.41 -0.82 -3.94
CA ASP A 185 13.24 -0.11 -5.22
C ASP A 185 13.79 -0.91 -6.40
N HIS A 186 15.00 -1.48 -6.26
CA HIS A 186 15.59 -2.33 -7.29
C HIS A 186 14.73 -3.56 -7.59
N THR A 187 14.20 -4.24 -6.57
CA THR A 187 13.35 -5.43 -6.74
C THR A 187 12.02 -5.10 -7.40
N VAL A 188 11.41 -3.98 -6.99
CA VAL A 188 10.19 -3.47 -7.61
C VAL A 188 10.45 -3.12 -9.08
N GLY A 189 11.54 -2.41 -9.37
CA GLY A 189 11.98 -2.08 -10.73
C GLY A 189 12.24 -3.31 -11.60
N GLN A 190 12.89 -4.34 -11.06
CA GLN A 190 13.10 -5.62 -11.75
C GLN A 190 11.78 -6.31 -12.08
N ARG A 191 10.83 -6.35 -11.12
CA ARG A 191 9.50 -6.94 -11.35
C ARG A 191 8.78 -6.21 -12.45
N TRP A 192 8.81 -4.88 -12.49
CA TRP A 192 8.23 -4.12 -13.61
C TRP A 192 8.95 -4.38 -14.94
N GLY A 193 10.28 -4.39 -14.97
CA GLY A 193 11.04 -4.60 -16.21
C GLY A 193 10.89 -6.02 -16.78
N ALA A 194 10.84 -7.04 -15.91
CA ALA A 194 10.54 -8.42 -16.31
C ALA A 194 9.12 -8.54 -16.89
N CYS A 195 8.22 -7.70 -16.40
CA CYS A 195 6.84 -7.67 -16.84
C CYS A 195 6.69 -7.09 -18.26
N GLN A 196 7.40 -6.00 -18.56
CA GLN A 196 7.44 -5.44 -19.91
C GLN A 196 8.16 -6.31 -20.97
N SER A 197 9.05 -7.22 -20.56
CA SER A 197 9.87 -8.04 -21.49
C SER A 197 9.33 -9.46 -21.74
N ASN A 198 8.54 -10.03 -20.83
CA ASN A 198 8.00 -11.39 -20.93
C ASN A 198 6.50 -11.48 -21.30
N SER A 199 5.89 -10.43 -21.86
CA SER A 199 4.42 -10.36 -22.06
C SER A 199 3.63 -10.51 -20.75
N LEU A 200 4.23 -10.07 -19.64
CA LEU A 200 3.65 -10.12 -18.31
C LEU A 200 3.18 -8.72 -18.00
N ASN A 201 1.92 -8.48 -18.32
CA ASN A 201 1.35 -7.15 -18.35
C ASN A 201 0.91 -6.75 -16.93
N VAL A 202 1.82 -6.20 -16.11
CA VAL A 202 1.57 -5.50 -14.83
C VAL A 202 2.25 -4.13 -14.87
N GLY A 203 1.65 -3.14 -14.22
CA GLY A 203 2.20 -1.79 -14.08
C GLY A 203 1.26 -0.91 -13.28
N LEU A 204 1.32 0.41 -13.49
CA LEU A 204 1.18 1.35 -12.39
C LEU A 204 0.08 2.38 -12.66
N TRP A 205 -1.08 2.16 -12.03
CA TRP A 205 -2.17 3.14 -11.93
C TRP A 205 -2.83 3.10 -10.57
#